data_AF-A0A7C5JUT3-F1
#
_entry.id   AF-A0A7C5JUT3-F1
#
_cell.length_a   1.000
_cell.length_b   1.000
_cell.length_c   1.000
_cell.angle_alpha   90.00
_cell.angle_beta   90.00
_cell.angle_gamma   90.00
#
_symmetry.space_group_name_H-M   'P 1'
#
loop_
_entity.id
_entity.type
_entity.pdbx_description
1 polymer ?
#
loop_
_entity_poly.entity_id
_entity_poly.type
_entity_poly.pdbx_seq_one_letter_code
_entity_poly.pdbx_strand_id
1 'polypeptide(L)'
;MSWLKKYESRLTTAEQAVQAIESGNRIFLTGNCSVPQKLLSALVDRAPKLQDIEIVQVLTVGPAPHADPAMEGHLRINTLFISPNVRQAVHEGRADLTPVFLSEVPLLFKEGHLPLDVVLTQVSPPDEHGFCSLGIEAGLVKTPA
;
A
#
# COMPACT_ATOMS: atom_id res chain seq x y z
N MET A 1 -0.44 5.93 -30.78
CA MET A 1 0.56 5.19 -29.97
C MET A 1 -0.18 4.11 -29.17
N SER A 2 0.34 2.87 -29.14
CA SER A 2 -0.37 1.73 -28.51
C SER A 2 -0.56 1.85 -27.00
N TRP A 3 0.33 2.57 -26.31
CA TRP A 3 0.31 2.68 -24.86
C TRP A 3 -0.77 3.65 -24.34
N LEU A 4 -1.08 4.72 -25.08
CA LEU A 4 -2.12 5.70 -24.72
C LEU A 4 -3.49 5.03 -24.61
N LYS A 5 -3.88 4.23 -25.60
CA LYS A 5 -5.13 3.46 -25.56
C LYS A 5 -5.21 2.52 -24.35
N LYS A 6 -4.08 1.92 -23.97
CA LYS A 6 -3.98 1.04 -22.79
C LYS A 6 -4.13 1.84 -21.50
N TYR A 7 -3.49 3.01 -21.40
CA TYR A 7 -3.63 3.93 -20.28
C TYR A 7 -5.08 4.39 -20.12
N GLU A 8 -5.71 4.87 -21.19
CA GLU A 8 -7.12 5.30 -21.22
C GLU A 8 -8.06 4.19 -20.77
N SER A 9 -7.86 2.95 -21.24
CA SER A 9 -8.68 1.80 -20.85
C SER A 9 -8.57 1.39 -19.37
N ARG A 10 -7.53 1.85 -18.68
CA ARG A 10 -7.24 1.54 -17.26
C ARG A 10 -7.48 2.74 -16.35
N LEU A 11 -7.80 3.90 -16.92
CA LEU A 11 -8.08 5.11 -16.16
C LEU A 11 -9.41 4.92 -15.42
N THR A 12 -9.40 5.13 -14.10
CA THR A 12 -10.60 4.97 -13.28
C THR A 12 -10.52 5.84 -12.03
N THR A 13 -11.61 5.88 -11.25
CA THR A 13 -11.63 6.57 -9.95
C THR A 13 -11.00 5.70 -8.86
N ALA A 14 -10.66 6.30 -7.72
CA ALA A 14 -10.08 5.56 -6.60
C ALA A 14 -11.07 4.51 -6.05
N GLU A 15 -12.35 4.86 -5.96
CA GLU A 15 -13.45 4.03 -5.46
C GLU A 15 -13.68 2.80 -6.33
N GLN A 16 -13.52 2.94 -7.64
CA GLN A 16 -13.62 1.84 -8.59
C GLN A 16 -12.34 1.01 -8.59
N ALA A 17 -11.15 1.63 -8.50
CA ALA A 17 -9.88 0.94 -8.46
C ALA A 17 -9.78 -0.01 -7.26
N VAL A 18 -10.20 0.45 -6.08
CA VAL A 18 -10.16 -0.38 -4.86
C VAL A 18 -11.16 -1.54 -4.89
N GLN A 19 -12.09 -1.62 -5.86
CA GLN A 19 -13.00 -2.79 -5.99
C GLN A 19 -12.26 -4.09 -6.31
N ALA A 20 -11.05 -4.00 -6.87
CA ALA A 20 -10.22 -5.17 -7.16
C ALA A 20 -9.63 -5.83 -5.90
N ILE A 21 -9.70 -5.17 -4.74
CA ILE A 21 -9.25 -5.72 -3.46
C ILE A 21 -10.35 -6.63 -2.90
N GLU A 22 -10.00 -7.81 -2.42
CA GLU A 22 -10.91 -8.79 -1.84
C GLU A 22 -10.51 -9.13 -0.41
N SER A 23 -11.47 -9.59 0.41
CA SER A 23 -11.20 -10.03 1.78
C SER A 23 -10.08 -11.07 1.82
N GLY A 24 -9.21 -10.99 2.82
CA GLY A 24 -8.03 -11.84 2.93
C GLY A 24 -6.83 -11.42 2.08
N ASN A 25 -6.94 -10.36 1.26
CA ASN A 25 -5.79 -9.87 0.50
C ASN A 25 -4.71 -9.26 1.39
N ARG A 26 -3.45 -9.49 1.01
CA ARG A 26 -2.30 -8.74 1.49
C ARG A 26 -1.95 -7.62 0.52
N ILE A 27 -1.93 -6.40 1.03
CA ILE A 27 -1.66 -5.18 0.29
C ILE A 27 -0.32 -4.61 0.71
N PHE A 28 0.53 -4.23 -0.24
CA PHE A 28 1.66 -3.35 0.03
C PHE A 28 1.27 -1.89 -0.23
N LEU A 29 1.42 -1.06 0.80
CA LEU A 29 1.20 0.39 0.73
C LEU A 29 2.55 1.11 0.66
N THR A 30 2.82 1.84 -0.42
CA THR A 30 4.09 2.57 -0.52
C THR A 30 4.21 3.63 0.58
N GLY A 31 5.39 3.69 1.18
CA GLY A 31 5.65 4.48 2.38
C GLY A 31 6.20 5.87 2.13
N ASN A 32 6.83 6.42 3.17
CA ASN A 32 7.42 7.74 3.23
C ASN A 32 6.41 8.80 2.77
N CYS A 33 6.84 9.74 1.91
CA CYS A 33 5.97 10.76 1.33
C CYS A 33 5.22 10.27 0.07
N SER A 34 5.35 8.99 -0.30
CA SER A 34 4.72 8.40 -1.48
C SER A 34 3.39 7.70 -1.20
N VAL A 35 2.88 7.81 0.03
CA VAL A 35 1.61 7.18 0.43
C VAL A 35 0.50 7.64 -0.54
N PRO A 36 -0.14 6.73 -1.28
CA PRO A 36 -1.17 7.07 -2.26
C PRO A 36 -2.48 7.42 -1.55
N GLN A 37 -2.55 8.62 -0.97
CA GLN A 37 -3.61 9.05 -0.05
C GLN A 37 -5.04 8.89 -0.61
N LYS A 38 -5.25 9.14 -1.91
CA LYS A 38 -6.57 8.95 -2.55
C LYS A 38 -7.02 7.50 -2.58
N LEU A 39 -6.11 6.57 -2.91
CA LEU A 39 -6.42 5.14 -2.91
C LEU A 39 -6.59 4.62 -1.48
N LEU A 40 -5.76 5.09 -0.54
CA LEU A 40 -5.89 4.73 0.88
C LEU A 40 -7.23 5.18 1.46
N SER A 41 -7.67 6.41 1.19
CA SER A 41 -8.99 6.90 1.62
C SER A 41 -10.11 6.04 1.05
N ALA A 42 -10.09 5.77 -0.25
CA ALA A 42 -11.12 4.94 -0.88
C ALA A 42 -11.14 3.50 -0.33
N LEU A 43 -9.98 2.94 0.02
CA LEU A 43 -9.89 1.64 0.67
C LEU A 43 -10.52 1.67 2.07
N VAL A 44 -10.22 2.70 2.87
CA VAL A 44 -10.81 2.89 4.21
C VAL A 44 -12.33 3.03 4.13
N ASP A 45 -12.85 3.80 3.18
CA ASP A 45 -14.30 3.97 2.98
C ASP A 45 -14.98 2.64 2.58
N ARG A 46 -14.26 1.76 1.86
CA ARG A 46 -14.74 0.43 1.47
C ARG A 46 -14.54 -0.63 2.56
N ALA A 47 -13.64 -0.41 3.51
CA ALA A 47 -13.21 -1.38 4.53
C ALA A 47 -14.36 -2.08 5.27
N PRO A 48 -15.50 -1.42 5.62
CA PRO A 48 -16.62 -2.10 6.27
C PRO A 48 -17.24 -3.27 5.49
N LYS A 49 -16.96 -3.37 4.18
CA LYS A 49 -17.40 -4.47 3.30
C LYS A 49 -16.34 -5.56 3.10
N LEU A 50 -15.16 -5.40 3.70
CA LEU A 50 -14.02 -6.31 3.60
C LEU A 50 -13.72 -6.89 4.98
N GLN A 51 -13.01 -8.02 5.00
CA GLN A 51 -12.53 -8.67 6.21
C GLN A 51 -11.10 -9.14 5.98
N ASP A 52 -10.32 -9.17 7.07
CA ASP A 52 -8.99 -9.77 7.09
C ASP A 52 -8.02 -9.22 6.02
N ILE A 53 -8.10 -7.93 5.69
CA ILE A 53 -7.10 -7.29 4.83
C ILE A 53 -5.84 -7.02 5.65
N GLU A 54 -4.70 -7.49 5.17
CA GLU A 54 -3.40 -7.15 5.74
C GLU A 54 -2.75 -6.01 4.94
N ILE A 55 -2.38 -4.91 5.60
CA ILE A 55 -1.65 -3.81 4.99
C ILE A 55 -0.20 -3.84 5.45
N VAL A 56 0.70 -4.28 4.57
CA VAL A 56 2.14 -4.20 4.77
C VAL A 56 2.64 -2.81 4.39
N GLN A 57 3.36 -2.18 5.31
CA GLN A 57 3.90 -0.82 5.10
C GLN A 57 5.20 -0.60 5.87
N VAL A 58 5.87 0.52 5.60
CA VAL A 58 7.04 1.00 6.34
C VAL A 58 6.70 2.29 7.10
N LEU A 59 7.64 3.25 7.16
CA LEU A 59 7.34 4.63 7.53
C LEU A 59 6.21 5.18 6.66
N THR A 60 5.18 5.79 7.23
CA THR A 60 4.14 6.53 6.50
C THR A 60 4.11 7.98 6.97
N VAL A 61 3.98 8.92 6.04
CA VAL A 61 3.90 10.35 6.34
C VAL A 61 2.50 10.86 6.01
N GLY A 62 1.87 11.51 6.99
CA GLY A 62 0.50 12.02 6.89
C GLY A 62 -0.50 11.22 7.74
N PRO A 63 -1.81 11.44 7.53
CA PRO A 63 -2.86 10.72 8.23
C PRO A 63 -2.79 9.20 7.97
N ALA A 64 -3.11 8.40 8.98
CA ALA A 64 -3.23 6.94 8.87
C ALA A 64 -4.65 6.50 9.23
N PRO A 65 -5.67 6.85 8.43
CA PRO A 65 -7.06 6.50 8.72
C PRO A 65 -7.30 4.98 8.73
N HIS A 66 -6.45 4.22 8.04
CA HIS A 66 -6.44 2.75 8.07
C HIS A 66 -5.94 2.17 9.40
N ALA A 67 -5.41 3.00 10.31
CA ALA A 67 -5.04 2.62 11.67
C ALA A 67 -6.11 2.98 12.71
N ASP A 68 -7.24 3.54 12.29
CA ASP A 68 -8.35 3.90 13.19
C ASP A 68 -8.93 2.64 13.89
N PRO A 69 -9.32 2.71 15.17
CA PRO A 69 -9.98 1.59 15.85
C PRO A 69 -11.19 1.01 15.10
N ALA A 70 -11.93 1.84 14.35
CA ALA A 70 -13.05 1.38 13.53
C ALA A 70 -12.65 0.42 12.39
N MET A 71 -11.35 0.31 12.08
CA MET A 71 -10.84 -0.61 11.07
C MET A 71 -10.60 -2.03 11.61
N GLU A 72 -10.75 -2.25 12.93
CA GLU A 72 -10.54 -3.56 13.54
C GLU A 72 -11.49 -4.62 12.92
N GLY A 73 -10.93 -5.78 12.56
CA GLY A 73 -11.64 -6.84 11.82
C GLY A 73 -11.73 -6.60 10.30
N HIS A 74 -11.45 -5.39 9.82
CA HIS A 74 -11.47 -5.04 8.39
C HIS A 74 -10.07 -4.91 7.81
N LEU A 75 -9.27 -3.99 8.37
CA LEU A 75 -7.89 -3.72 7.97
C LEU A 75 -6.99 -3.94 9.18
N ARG A 76 -5.92 -4.72 8.98
CA ARG A 76 -4.87 -4.92 9.97
C ARG A 76 -3.54 -4.51 9.39
N ILE A 77 -2.85 -3.59 10.06
CA ILE A 77 -1.54 -3.11 9.63
C ILE A 77 -0.48 -4.10 10.10
N ASN A 78 0.36 -4.58 9.18
CA ASN A 78 1.63 -5.23 9.48
C ASN A 78 2.75 -4.25 9.10
N THR A 79 3.25 -3.50 10.08
CA THR A 79 4.28 -2.50 9.81
C THR A 79 5.68 -3.10 9.88
N LEU A 80 6.54 -2.75 8.93
CA LEU A 80 7.97 -3.08 8.93
C LEU A 80 8.80 -1.98 9.61
N PHE A 81 8.17 -0.85 9.91
CA PHE A 81 8.74 0.26 10.67
C PHE A 81 7.63 1.01 11.44
N ILE A 82 7.75 1.16 12.76
CA ILE A 82 6.70 1.82 13.55
C ILE A 82 6.75 3.35 13.37
N SER A 83 5.86 3.84 12.52
CA SER A 83 5.64 5.28 12.29
C SER A 83 4.90 5.94 13.48
N PRO A 84 5.08 7.25 13.73
CA PRO A 84 4.34 7.95 14.80
C PRO A 84 2.81 7.80 14.71
N ASN A 85 2.26 7.86 13.49
CA ASN A 85 0.82 7.78 13.20
C ASN A 85 0.21 6.36 13.35
N VAL A 86 1.02 5.30 13.47
CA VAL A 86 0.54 3.91 13.70
C VAL A 86 1.03 3.32 15.02
N ARG A 87 1.94 4.02 15.73
CA ARG A 87 2.56 3.55 16.98
C ARG A 87 1.55 3.16 18.04
N GLN A 88 0.48 3.95 18.18
CA GLN A 88 -0.58 3.68 19.14
C GLN A 88 -1.33 2.38 18.81
N ALA A 89 -1.67 2.16 17.53
CA ALA A 89 -2.34 0.93 17.10
C ALA A 89 -1.49 -0.32 17.38
N VAL A 90 -0.16 -0.24 17.21
CA VAL A 90 0.76 -1.32 17.59
C VAL A 90 0.76 -1.53 19.11
N HIS A 91 0.82 -0.46 19.89
CA HIS A 91 0.81 -0.55 21.35
C HIS A 91 -0.48 -1.17 21.91
N GLU A 92 -1.62 -0.90 21.25
CA GLU A 92 -2.94 -1.42 21.59
C GLU A 92 -3.21 -2.84 21.02
N GLY A 93 -2.28 -3.42 20.25
CA GLY A 93 -2.44 -4.76 19.65
C GLY A 93 -3.32 -4.82 18.39
N ARG A 94 -3.79 -3.66 17.90
CA ARG A 94 -4.60 -3.54 16.67
C ARG A 94 -3.76 -3.61 15.39
N ALA A 95 -2.44 -3.45 15.50
CA ALA A 95 -1.48 -3.58 14.43
C ALA A 95 -0.28 -4.44 14.86
N ASP A 96 0.37 -5.08 13.88
CA ASP A 96 1.56 -5.92 14.05
C ASP A 96 2.84 -5.20 13.62
N LEU A 97 3.97 -5.71 14.13
CA LEU A 97 5.31 -5.36 13.67
C LEU A 97 5.99 -6.62 13.15
N THR A 98 6.46 -6.60 11.91
CA THR A 98 7.42 -7.59 11.38
C THR A 98 8.81 -6.96 11.33
N PRO A 99 9.73 -7.33 12.24
CA PRO A 99 11.09 -6.78 12.24
C PRO A 99 11.87 -7.26 11.00
N VAL A 100 12.47 -6.33 10.26
CA VAL A 100 13.29 -6.63 9.09
C VAL A 100 14.28 -5.48 8.85
N PHE A 101 15.44 -5.77 8.25
CA PHE A 101 16.33 -4.72 7.76
C PHE A 101 15.71 -4.02 6.55
N LEU A 102 15.86 -2.69 6.47
CA LEU A 102 15.28 -1.92 5.37
C LEU A 102 15.73 -2.42 3.98
N SER A 103 16.98 -2.87 3.86
CA SER A 103 17.55 -3.45 2.64
C SER A 103 16.92 -4.78 2.21
N GLU A 104 16.26 -5.49 3.13
CA GLU A 104 15.68 -6.81 2.91
C GLU A 104 14.16 -6.74 2.68
N VAL A 105 13.53 -5.57 2.85
CA VAL A 105 12.09 -5.40 2.60
C VAL A 105 11.66 -5.90 1.21
N PRO A 106 12.36 -5.57 0.10
CA PRO A 106 11.96 -6.09 -1.21
C PRO A 106 12.10 -7.62 -1.34
N LEU A 107 12.99 -8.24 -0.55
CA LEU A 107 13.21 -9.69 -0.56
C LEU A 107 12.07 -10.43 0.12
N LEU A 108 11.45 -9.84 1.16
CA LEU A 108 10.25 -10.42 1.79
C LEU A 108 9.16 -10.73 0.75
N PHE A 109 8.99 -9.85 -0.23
CA PHE A 109 8.02 -10.01 -1.31
C PHE A 109 8.54 -10.94 -2.41
N LYS A 110 9.78 -10.72 -2.87
CA LYS A 110 10.38 -11.49 -3.98
C LYS A 110 10.52 -12.98 -3.65
N GLU A 111 10.84 -13.32 -2.40
CA GLU A 111 11.04 -14.70 -1.94
C GLU A 111 9.75 -15.33 -1.41
N GLY A 112 8.64 -14.58 -1.37
CA GLY A 112 7.34 -15.10 -0.95
C GLY A 112 7.18 -15.31 0.55
N HIS A 113 7.97 -14.61 1.39
CA HIS A 113 7.76 -14.59 2.85
C HIS A 113 6.50 -13.81 3.23
N LEU A 114 6.24 -12.71 2.51
CA LEU A 114 5.01 -11.91 2.57
C LEU A 114 4.41 -11.79 1.16
N PRO A 115 3.79 -12.85 0.60
CA PRO A 115 3.20 -12.77 -0.74
C PRO A 115 2.14 -11.67 -0.80
N LEU A 116 2.22 -10.83 -1.83
CA LEU A 116 1.35 -9.67 -2.04
C LEU A 116 0.31 -9.97 -3.12
N ASP A 117 -0.93 -9.58 -2.87
CA ASP A 117 -2.01 -9.65 -3.85
C ASP A 117 -2.16 -8.30 -4.59
N VAL A 118 -1.99 -7.19 -3.86
CA VAL A 118 -2.19 -5.83 -4.38
C VAL A 118 -1.07 -4.90 -3.94
N VAL A 119 -0.69 -3.96 -4.81
CA VAL A 119 0.22 -2.87 -4.48
C VAL A 119 -0.47 -1.54 -4.74
N LEU A 120 -0.51 -0.67 -3.73
CA LEU A 120 -0.95 0.71 -3.88
C LEU A 120 0.28 1.61 -3.92
N THR A 121 0.55 2.21 -5.08
CA THR A 121 1.72 3.08 -5.31
C THR A 121 1.35 4.39 -5.98
N GLN A 122 2.08 5.46 -5.63
CA GLN A 122 2.04 6.73 -6.35
C GLN A 122 3.16 6.77 -7.39
N VAL A 123 2.85 7.29 -8.59
CA VAL A 123 3.81 7.46 -9.69
C VAL A 123 3.62 8.81 -10.37
N SER A 124 4.60 9.24 -11.17
CA SER A 124 4.44 10.37 -12.07
C SER A 124 3.42 10.07 -13.18
N PRO A 125 2.89 11.09 -13.87
CA PRO A 125 2.29 10.89 -15.19
C PRO A 125 3.27 10.17 -16.15
N PRO A 126 2.75 9.42 -17.14
CA PRO A 126 3.59 8.79 -18.14
C PRO A 126 4.28 9.83 -19.03
N ASP A 127 5.52 9.54 -19.43
CA ASP A 127 6.26 10.31 -20.45
C ASP A 127 5.80 9.98 -21.89
N GLU A 128 6.47 10.54 -22.90
CA GLU A 128 6.14 10.31 -24.32
C GLU A 128 6.31 8.85 -24.78
N HIS A 129 7.05 8.05 -24.01
CA HIS A 129 7.29 6.64 -24.25
C HIS A 129 6.37 5.73 -23.44
N GLY A 130 5.55 6.29 -22.54
CA GLY A 130 4.60 5.56 -21.70
C GLY A 130 5.18 5.04 -20.39
N PHE A 131 6.33 5.56 -19.93
CA PHE A 131 6.91 5.22 -18.63
C PHE A 131 6.47 6.20 -17.55
N CYS A 132 6.07 5.67 -16.40
CA CYS A 132 5.93 6.45 -15.17
C CYS A 132 7.20 6.29 -14.31
N SER A 133 7.47 7.28 -13.46
CA SER A 133 8.51 7.22 -12.45
C SER A 133 7.91 6.91 -11.08
N LEU A 134 8.59 6.07 -10.28
CA LEU A 134 8.30 5.86 -8.85
C LEU A 134 8.62 7.11 -7.99
N GLY A 135 9.30 8.10 -8.58
CA GLY A 135 9.57 9.38 -7.95
C GLY A 135 10.38 9.24 -6.68
N ILE A 136 9.81 9.68 -5.57
CA ILE A 136 10.48 9.82 -4.27
C ILE A 136 10.60 8.51 -3.48
N GLU A 137 9.95 7.43 -3.94
CA GLU A 137 10.00 6.13 -3.25
C GLU A 137 10.17 4.98 -4.26
N ALA A 138 11.41 4.58 -4.49
CA ALA A 138 11.74 3.44 -5.33
C ALA A 138 12.33 2.26 -4.53
N GLY A 139 12.93 2.52 -3.37
CA GLY A 139 13.76 1.55 -2.66
C GLY A 139 12.98 0.37 -2.10
N LEU A 140 11.71 0.58 -1.81
CA LEU A 140 10.84 -0.44 -1.21
C LEU A 140 9.92 -1.13 -2.22
N VAL A 141 9.69 -0.50 -3.37
CA VAL A 141 8.73 -0.94 -4.40
C VAL A 141 9.41 -1.76 -5.50
N LYS A 142 10.73 -1.61 -5.65
CA LYS A 142 11.50 -2.26 -6.69
C LYS A 142 12.73 -2.94 -6.10
N THR A 143 12.95 -4.20 -6.47
CA THR A 143 14.16 -4.91 -6.07
C THR A 143 15.37 -4.32 -6.81
N PRO A 144 16.53 -4.17 -6.13
CA PRO A 144 17.77 -3.77 -6.79
C PRO A 144 18.37 -4.88 -7.67
N ALA A 145 17.84 -6.11 -7.55
CA ALA A 145 18.21 -7.30 -8.32
C ALA A 145 17.10 -7.73 -9.28
#